data_AF-A0A1S1YVQ0-F1
#
_entry.id   AF-A0A1S1YVQ0-F1
#
_cell.length_a   1.000
_cell.length_b   1.000
_cell.length_c   1.000
_cell.angle_alpha   90.00
_cell.angle_beta   90.00
_cell.angle_gamma   90.00
#
_symmetry.space_group_name_H-M   'P 1'
#
loop_
_entity.id
_entity.type
_entity.pdbx_description
1 polymer ?
#
loop_
_entity_poly.entity_id
_entity_poly.type
_entity_poly.pdbx_seq_one_letter_code
_entity_poly.pdbx_strand_id
1 'polypeptide(L)'
;MLQKVELKHFQNPNFNRGKNKFIEALWYFCNLLFLKNPYNPISSSKIFFLRLFGAKIGLRVLIKPSVNIKFPWKLTIGNDVWIGENVWIDNLDQVIIEDNVCISQGALLLCGNHDYTKTTFDLITGPITLSEGSWVGAKSVVCPNITLESHSILAVQSVATKNLEKYSIYQGNPAIKVRERKIIE
;
A
#
# COMPACT_ATOMS: atom_id res chain seq x y z
N MET A 1 -24.94 -21.53 -22.42
CA MET A 1 -23.97 -20.52 -22.91
C MET A 1 -23.25 -19.94 -21.71
N LEU A 2 -21.92 -19.85 -21.72
CA LEU A 2 -21.18 -19.24 -20.60
C LEU A 2 -21.46 -17.73 -20.55
N GLN A 3 -21.67 -17.18 -19.35
CA GLN A 3 -21.78 -15.73 -19.16
C GLN A 3 -20.45 -15.04 -19.48
N LYS A 4 -20.50 -13.80 -19.96
CA LYS A 4 -19.33 -13.00 -20.35
C LYS A 4 -19.21 -11.74 -19.49
N VAL A 5 -17.99 -11.26 -19.29
CA VAL A 5 -17.72 -9.96 -18.67
C VAL A 5 -18.17 -8.84 -19.61
N GLU A 6 -18.93 -7.88 -19.10
CA GLU A 6 -19.46 -6.72 -19.82
C GLU A 6 -19.13 -5.42 -19.09
N LEU A 7 -17.90 -4.91 -19.28
CA LEU A 7 -17.39 -3.72 -18.56
C LEU A 7 -18.21 -2.44 -18.78
N LYS A 8 -19.04 -2.37 -19.83
CA LYS A 8 -20.01 -1.26 -20.03
C LYS A 8 -21.03 -1.16 -18.88
N HIS A 9 -21.23 -2.23 -18.12
CA HIS A 9 -22.12 -2.31 -16.97
C HIS A 9 -21.40 -2.17 -15.63
N PHE A 10 -20.09 -1.88 -15.64
CA PHE A 10 -19.31 -1.65 -14.43
C PHE A 10 -19.86 -0.46 -13.64
N GLN A 11 -20.19 -0.69 -12.37
CA GLN A 11 -20.62 0.35 -11.46
C GLN A 11 -20.03 0.11 -10.07
N ASN A 12 -19.68 1.20 -9.39
CA ASN A 12 -19.14 1.15 -8.03
C ASN A 12 -19.95 2.02 -7.06
N PRO A 13 -21.27 1.76 -6.90
CA PRO A 13 -22.14 2.64 -6.11
C PRO A 13 -21.72 2.70 -4.64
N ASN A 14 -21.15 1.60 -4.11
CA ASN A 14 -20.76 1.47 -2.70
C ASN A 14 -19.30 1.88 -2.44
N PHE A 15 -18.55 2.28 -3.47
CA PHE A 15 -17.15 2.62 -3.29
C PHE A 15 -17.00 3.99 -2.61
N ASN A 16 -16.63 3.96 -1.33
CA ASN A 16 -16.36 5.17 -0.57
C ASN A 16 -14.97 5.72 -0.92
N ARG A 17 -14.92 6.78 -1.74
CA ARG A 17 -13.66 7.48 -2.06
C ARG A 17 -13.08 8.27 -0.87
N GLY A 18 -13.91 8.65 0.10
CA GLY A 18 -13.54 9.45 1.27
C GLY A 18 -13.56 10.96 1.04
N LYS A 19 -12.97 11.46 -0.05
CA LYS A 19 -13.03 12.88 -0.44
C LYS A 19 -13.72 13.06 -1.79
N ASN A 20 -14.16 14.28 -2.07
CA ASN A 20 -14.79 14.62 -3.35
C ASN A 20 -13.75 14.67 -4.49
N LYS A 21 -14.24 14.65 -5.73
CA LYS A 21 -13.40 14.63 -6.94
C LYS A 21 -12.50 15.85 -7.10
N PHE A 22 -12.89 16.99 -6.53
CA PHE A 22 -12.08 18.20 -6.58
C PHE A 22 -10.82 18.07 -5.74
N ILE A 23 -10.94 17.61 -4.49
CA ILE A 23 -9.79 17.32 -3.63
C ILE A 23 -8.91 16.22 -4.23
N GLU A 24 -9.51 15.19 -4.83
CA GLU A 24 -8.78 14.13 -5.53
C GLU A 24 -7.98 14.69 -6.72
N ALA A 25 -8.56 15.60 -7.52
CA ALA A 25 -7.87 16.25 -8.62
C ALA A 25 -6.71 17.12 -8.13
N LEU A 26 -6.90 17.91 -7.05
CA LEU A 26 -5.81 18.66 -6.43
C LEU A 26 -4.68 17.74 -5.95
N TRP A 27 -5.05 16.62 -5.31
CA TRP A 27 -4.07 15.63 -4.85
C TRP A 27 -3.29 15.04 -6.02
N TYR A 28 -3.95 14.73 -7.14
CA TYR A 28 -3.28 14.19 -8.32
C TYR A 28 -2.10 15.05 -8.75
N PHE A 29 -2.29 16.37 -8.84
CA PHE A 29 -1.22 17.30 -9.19
C PHE A 29 -0.16 17.43 -8.10
N CYS A 30 -0.54 17.49 -6.82
CA CYS A 30 0.41 17.50 -5.71
C CYS A 30 1.27 16.23 -5.68
N ASN A 31 0.66 15.07 -5.84
CA ASN A 31 1.34 13.78 -5.90
C ASN A 31 2.32 13.72 -7.07
N LEU A 32 1.94 14.24 -8.24
CA LEU A 32 2.82 14.34 -9.41
C LEU A 32 4.06 15.20 -9.13
N LEU A 33 3.86 16.38 -8.54
CA LEU A 33 4.92 17.38 -8.32
C LEU A 33 5.88 17.01 -7.18
N PHE A 34 5.36 16.42 -6.09
CA PHE A 34 6.12 16.24 -4.86
C PHE A 34 6.50 14.79 -4.56
N LEU A 35 5.64 13.82 -4.85
CA LEU A 35 5.89 12.41 -4.48
C LEU A 35 6.50 11.63 -5.64
N LYS A 36 5.84 11.66 -6.81
CA LYS A 36 6.27 10.94 -8.01
C LYS A 36 7.47 11.59 -8.70
N ASN A 37 7.77 12.86 -8.40
CA ASN A 37 8.86 13.58 -9.00
C ASN A 37 10.22 12.99 -8.55
N PRO A 38 11.03 12.40 -9.47
CA PRO A 38 12.30 11.81 -9.12
C PRO A 38 13.33 12.84 -8.62
N TYR A 39 13.14 14.11 -8.96
CA TYR A 39 14.05 15.20 -8.58
C TYR A 39 13.77 15.76 -7.18
N ASN A 40 12.76 15.25 -6.46
CA ASN A 40 12.49 15.67 -5.08
C ASN A 40 13.01 14.63 -4.07
N PRO A 41 14.26 14.74 -3.57
CA PRO A 41 14.79 13.85 -2.53
C PRO A 41 14.24 14.16 -1.13
N ILE A 42 13.59 15.30 -0.94
CA ILE A 42 13.23 15.81 0.38
C ILE A 42 12.00 15.04 0.89
N SER A 43 12.14 14.34 2.02
CA SER A 43 11.02 13.59 2.64
C SER A 43 10.04 14.53 3.34
N SER A 44 10.52 15.60 3.97
CA SER A 44 9.67 16.55 4.71
C SER A 44 8.64 17.26 3.83
N SER A 45 8.99 17.58 2.58
CA SER A 45 8.05 18.17 1.61
C SER A 45 6.91 17.19 1.27
N LYS A 46 7.24 15.92 1.00
CA LYS A 46 6.24 14.87 0.75
C LYS A 46 5.32 14.69 1.95
N ILE A 47 5.89 14.62 3.16
CA ILE A 47 5.13 14.47 4.40
C ILE A 47 4.20 15.66 4.65
N PHE A 48 4.66 16.89 4.40
CA PHE A 48 3.84 18.09 4.52
C PHE A 48 2.58 18.00 3.66
N PHE A 49 2.73 17.71 2.36
CA PHE A 49 1.58 17.58 1.45
C PHE A 49 0.70 16.38 1.80
N LEU A 50 1.28 15.24 2.19
CA LEU A 50 0.47 14.09 2.63
C LEU A 50 -0.42 14.45 3.83
N ARG A 51 0.14 15.13 4.85
CA ARG A 51 -0.63 15.59 6.02
C ARG A 51 -1.68 16.63 5.63
N LEU A 52 -1.34 17.58 4.75
CA LEU A 52 -2.29 18.58 4.24
C LEU A 52 -3.51 17.93 3.57
N PHE A 53 -3.32 16.81 2.88
CA PHE A 53 -4.38 16.04 2.23
C PHE A 53 -5.01 14.96 3.13
N GLY A 54 -4.70 14.95 4.44
CA GLY A 54 -5.39 14.16 5.45
C GLY A 54 -4.72 12.86 5.87
N ALA A 55 -3.48 12.58 5.44
CA ALA A 55 -2.72 11.46 5.97
C ALA A 55 -2.31 11.71 7.43
N LYS A 56 -2.32 10.66 8.24
CA LYS A 56 -1.74 10.67 9.59
C LYS A 56 -0.34 10.10 9.50
N ILE A 57 0.69 10.87 9.86
CA ILE A 57 2.10 10.46 9.72
C ILE A 57 2.85 10.81 10.99
N GLY A 58 3.54 9.84 11.59
CA GLY A 58 4.38 9.99 12.77
C GLY A 58 5.72 10.70 12.49
N LEU A 59 6.70 10.45 13.35
CA LEU A 59 8.03 11.06 13.31
C LEU A 59 9.05 10.19 12.57
N ARG A 60 10.13 10.83 12.07
CA ARG A 60 11.28 10.16 11.44
C ARG A 60 10.91 9.23 10.26
N VAL A 61 9.86 9.60 9.52
CA VAL A 61 9.44 8.89 8.29
C VAL A 61 10.31 9.34 7.12
N LEU A 62 10.83 8.38 6.36
CA LEU A 62 11.61 8.61 5.15
C LEU A 62 10.84 8.11 3.93
N ILE A 63 10.54 9.02 3.00
CA ILE A 63 9.83 8.73 1.76
C ILE A 63 10.73 9.10 0.59
N LYS A 64 11.23 8.07 -0.09
CA LYS A 64 12.13 8.21 -1.22
C LYS A 64 11.44 8.81 -2.45
N PRO A 65 12.21 9.30 -3.44
CA PRO A 65 11.63 9.79 -4.69
C PRO A 65 10.78 8.75 -5.42
N SER A 66 9.93 9.22 -6.31
CA SER A 66 9.12 8.38 -7.21
C SER A 66 8.08 7.50 -6.51
N VAL A 67 7.74 7.79 -5.25
CA VAL A 67 6.65 7.11 -4.54
C VAL A 67 5.30 7.60 -5.08
N ASN A 68 4.31 6.73 -5.14
CA ASN A 68 2.95 7.06 -5.56
C ASN A 68 1.95 6.66 -4.48
N ILE A 69 1.12 7.61 -4.02
CA ILE A 69 0.07 7.36 -3.02
C ILE A 69 -1.27 7.81 -3.61
N LYS A 70 -2.27 6.91 -3.62
CA LYS A 70 -3.56 7.17 -4.27
C LYS A 70 -4.44 8.15 -3.47
N PHE A 71 -4.70 7.88 -2.19
CA PHE A 71 -5.59 8.64 -1.33
C PHE A 71 -4.96 8.92 0.04
N PRO A 72 -4.32 10.10 0.26
CA PRO A 72 -3.65 10.41 1.53
C PRO A 72 -4.56 10.31 2.75
N TRP A 73 -5.82 10.71 2.62
CA TRP A 73 -6.83 10.63 3.68
C TRP A 73 -7.23 9.20 4.09
N LYS A 74 -6.67 8.16 3.44
CA LYS A 74 -6.79 6.75 3.80
C LYS A 74 -5.45 6.13 4.19
N LEU A 75 -4.47 6.95 4.57
CA LEU A 75 -3.12 6.51 4.91
C LEU A 75 -2.78 6.92 6.34
N THR A 76 -2.39 5.93 7.14
CA THR A 76 -1.81 6.12 8.46
C THR A 76 -0.40 5.52 8.47
N ILE A 77 0.59 6.31 8.91
CA ILE A 77 1.99 5.92 9.05
C ILE A 77 2.44 6.25 10.47
N GLY A 78 3.06 5.28 11.14
CA GLY A 78 3.68 5.41 12.44
C GLY A 78 5.01 6.16 12.42
N ASN A 79 5.87 5.84 13.38
CA ASN A 79 7.21 6.39 13.55
C ASN A 79 8.27 5.50 12.88
N ASP A 80 9.41 6.09 12.51
CA ASP A 80 10.59 5.33 12.06
C ASP A 80 10.33 4.44 10.83
N VAL A 81 9.47 4.91 9.93
CA VAL A 81 9.09 4.19 8.71
C VAL A 81 9.99 4.57 7.55
N TRP A 82 10.41 3.57 6.78
CA TRP A 82 11.11 3.76 5.51
C TRP A 82 10.26 3.30 4.33
N ILE A 83 10.08 4.17 3.34
CA ILE A 83 9.40 3.88 2.07
C ILE A 83 10.38 4.12 0.92
N GLY A 84 10.79 3.03 0.26
CA GLY A 84 11.74 3.01 -0.84
C GLY A 84 11.21 3.60 -2.14
N GLU A 85 12.12 3.80 -3.10
CA GLU A 85 11.83 4.39 -4.40
C GLU A 85 10.79 3.56 -5.17
N ASN A 86 9.94 4.22 -5.97
CA ASN A 86 8.96 3.56 -6.84
C ASN A 86 7.92 2.68 -6.12
N VAL A 87 7.78 2.80 -4.79
CA VAL A 87 6.68 2.16 -4.07
C VAL A 87 5.36 2.77 -4.53
N TRP A 88 4.37 1.92 -4.82
CA TRP A 88 3.01 2.34 -5.13
C TRP A 88 2.04 1.83 -4.07
N ILE A 89 1.42 2.78 -3.36
CA ILE A 89 0.35 2.54 -2.40
C ILE A 89 -0.96 2.90 -3.08
N ASP A 90 -1.62 1.90 -3.66
CA ASP A 90 -2.95 2.02 -4.28
C ASP A 90 -4.04 1.82 -3.22
N ASN A 91 -4.07 2.72 -2.23
CA ASN A 91 -4.94 2.66 -1.07
C ASN A 91 -6.37 3.10 -1.38
N LEU A 92 -7.07 2.33 -2.22
CA LEU A 92 -8.52 2.43 -2.42
C LEU A 92 -9.30 2.16 -1.12
N ASP A 93 -8.67 1.52 -0.13
CA ASP A 93 -9.13 1.39 1.25
C ASP A 93 -8.07 1.88 2.24
N GLN A 94 -8.27 1.69 3.54
CA GLN A 94 -7.29 2.05 4.57
C GLN A 94 -5.98 1.27 4.40
N VAL A 95 -4.87 1.99 4.41
CA VAL A 95 -3.53 1.42 4.58
C VAL A 95 -2.95 1.96 5.88
N ILE A 96 -2.65 1.03 6.78
CA ILE A 96 -2.05 1.30 8.09
C ILE A 96 -0.63 0.75 8.07
N ILE A 97 0.34 1.62 8.32
CA ILE A 97 1.75 1.29 8.44
C ILE A 97 2.16 1.68 9.85
N GLU A 98 2.44 0.71 10.70
CA GLU A 98 2.85 0.93 12.10
C GLU A 98 4.32 1.36 12.21
N ASP A 99 4.82 1.42 13.43
CA ASP A 99 6.17 1.88 13.75
C ASP A 99 7.23 0.91 13.21
N ASN A 100 8.43 1.43 12.88
CA ASN A 100 9.58 0.62 12.47
C ASN A 100 9.37 -0.24 11.21
N VAL A 101 8.37 0.07 10.38
CA VAL A 101 8.10 -0.67 9.13
C VAL A 101 9.05 -0.22 8.02
N CYS A 102 9.56 -1.20 7.27
CA CYS A 102 10.32 -0.96 6.05
C CYS A 102 9.55 -1.46 4.83
N ILE A 103 9.40 -0.61 3.82
CA ILE A 103 8.87 -0.97 2.50
C ILE A 103 9.95 -0.70 1.47
N SER A 104 10.50 -1.76 0.90
CA SER A 104 11.58 -1.66 -0.07
C SER A 104 11.08 -1.25 -1.45
N GLN A 105 12.02 -0.79 -2.27
CA GLN A 105 11.80 -0.19 -3.57
C GLN A 105 10.92 -1.04 -4.50
N GLY A 106 10.02 -0.36 -5.22
CA GLY A 106 9.13 -0.97 -6.21
C GLY A 106 8.03 -1.85 -5.63
N ALA A 107 7.85 -1.94 -4.32
CA ALA A 107 6.76 -2.71 -3.72
C ALA A 107 5.39 -2.11 -4.08
N LEU A 108 4.39 -2.98 -4.21
CA LEU A 108 3.02 -2.64 -4.54
C LEU A 108 2.10 -3.00 -3.36
N LEU A 109 1.40 -2.02 -2.81
CA LEU A 109 0.37 -2.22 -1.80
C LEU A 109 -0.98 -1.94 -2.46
N LEU A 110 -1.76 -2.99 -2.73
CA LEU A 110 -2.94 -2.93 -3.58
C LEU A 110 -4.20 -3.20 -2.77
N CYS A 111 -4.98 -2.17 -2.46
CA CYS A 111 -6.27 -2.35 -1.78
C CYS A 111 -7.41 -2.72 -2.73
N GLY A 112 -7.24 -2.52 -4.04
CA GLY A 112 -8.27 -2.78 -5.04
C GLY A 112 -8.17 -4.15 -5.69
N ASN A 113 -9.32 -4.76 -5.98
CA ASN A 113 -9.46 -5.89 -6.88
C ASN A 113 -10.87 -5.84 -7.52
N HIS A 114 -11.23 -6.83 -8.31
CA HIS A 114 -12.55 -6.95 -8.92
C HIS A 114 -13.21 -8.27 -8.57
N ASP A 115 -14.54 -8.24 -8.40
CA ASP A 115 -15.34 -9.44 -8.28
C ASP A 115 -15.41 -10.14 -9.64
N TYR A 116 -14.47 -11.06 -9.86
CA TYR A 116 -14.33 -11.83 -11.09
C TYR A 116 -15.44 -12.88 -11.26
N THR A 117 -16.34 -13.04 -10.30
CA THR A 117 -17.50 -13.93 -10.40
C THR A 117 -18.71 -13.25 -11.06
N LYS A 118 -18.69 -11.92 -11.20
CA LYS A 118 -19.77 -11.13 -11.80
C LYS A 118 -19.43 -10.69 -13.22
N THR A 119 -20.45 -10.63 -14.07
CA THR A 119 -20.33 -10.08 -15.43
C THR A 119 -19.99 -8.59 -15.43
N THR A 120 -20.36 -7.85 -14.38
CA THR A 120 -20.10 -6.41 -14.24
C THR A 120 -18.67 -6.09 -13.79
N PHE A 121 -17.93 -7.07 -13.26
CA PHE A 121 -16.55 -6.91 -12.77
C PHE A 121 -16.42 -5.80 -11.71
N ASP A 122 -17.38 -5.75 -10.78
CA ASP A 122 -17.47 -4.69 -9.76
C ASP A 122 -16.16 -4.53 -8.97
N LEU A 123 -15.80 -3.30 -8.61
CA LEU A 123 -14.67 -3.06 -7.71
C LEU A 123 -14.97 -3.64 -6.33
N ILE A 124 -13.99 -4.38 -5.80
CA ILE A 124 -13.92 -4.77 -4.39
C ILE A 124 -12.67 -4.14 -3.78
N THR A 125 -12.75 -3.74 -2.52
CA THR A 125 -11.62 -3.18 -1.79
C THR A 125 -11.38 -3.90 -0.49
N GLY A 126 -10.14 -3.87 -0.01
CA GLY A 126 -9.77 -4.41 1.28
C GLY A 126 -8.61 -3.64 1.89
N PRO A 127 -8.60 -3.40 3.21
CA PRO A 127 -7.51 -2.69 3.87
C PRO A 127 -6.22 -3.51 3.86
N ILE A 128 -5.10 -2.83 4.09
CA ILE A 128 -3.79 -3.45 4.34
C ILE A 128 -3.23 -2.89 5.64
N THR A 129 -2.73 -3.78 6.50
CA THR A 129 -2.03 -3.41 7.73
C THR A 129 -0.63 -4.00 7.73
N LEU A 130 0.38 -3.14 7.88
CA LEU A 130 1.77 -3.52 8.10
C LEU A 130 2.10 -3.23 9.55
N SER A 131 2.17 -4.27 10.37
CA SER A 131 2.41 -4.11 11.81
C SER A 131 3.87 -3.84 12.14
N GLU A 132 4.11 -3.43 13.38
CA GLU A 132 5.41 -2.97 13.86
C GLU A 132 6.56 -3.89 13.45
N GLY A 133 7.63 -3.30 12.90
CA GLY A 133 8.87 -4.01 12.54
C GLY A 133 8.75 -4.95 11.34
N SER A 134 7.59 -5.00 10.68
CA SER A 134 7.39 -5.78 9.45
C SER A 134 8.19 -5.19 8.29
N TRP A 135 8.53 -6.05 7.33
CA TRP A 135 9.30 -5.67 6.15
C TRP A 135 8.69 -6.21 4.87
N VAL A 136 8.34 -5.30 3.97
CA VAL A 136 7.95 -5.62 2.59
C VAL A 136 9.18 -5.51 1.70
N GLY A 137 9.65 -6.64 1.19
CA GLY A 137 10.81 -6.74 0.30
C GLY A 137 10.61 -6.02 -1.04
N ALA A 138 11.73 -5.80 -1.74
CA ALA A 138 11.72 -5.04 -2.97
C ALA A 138 10.86 -5.73 -4.05
N LYS A 139 10.08 -4.94 -4.80
CA LYS A 139 9.16 -5.43 -5.84
C LYS A 139 8.15 -6.48 -5.37
N SER A 140 7.91 -6.58 -4.07
CA SER A 140 6.88 -7.47 -3.53
C SER A 140 5.50 -6.86 -3.65
N VAL A 141 4.47 -7.70 -3.66
CA VAL A 141 3.07 -7.28 -3.80
C VAL A 141 2.29 -7.70 -2.57
N VAL A 142 1.54 -6.77 -2.00
CA VAL A 142 0.60 -7.01 -0.90
C VAL A 142 -0.81 -6.86 -1.46
N CYS A 143 -1.57 -7.96 -1.47
CA CYS A 143 -2.95 -7.99 -1.96
C CYS A 143 -3.94 -7.32 -0.98
N PRO A 144 -5.21 -7.12 -1.37
CA PRO A 144 -6.22 -6.58 -0.47
C PRO A 144 -6.49 -7.52 0.72
N ASN A 145 -6.90 -6.95 1.86
CA ASN A 145 -7.24 -7.66 3.10
C ASN A 145 -6.04 -8.38 3.75
N ILE A 146 -4.82 -7.89 3.54
CA ILE A 146 -3.61 -8.52 4.06
C ILE A 146 -3.07 -7.75 5.26
N THR A 147 -2.82 -8.51 6.33
CA THR A 147 -2.02 -8.07 7.48
C THR A 147 -0.65 -8.75 7.44
N LEU A 148 0.41 -7.94 7.44
CA LEU A 148 1.74 -8.40 7.82
C LEU A 148 1.87 -8.20 9.33
N GLU A 149 1.77 -9.29 10.09
CA GLU A 149 1.88 -9.21 11.55
C GLU A 149 3.28 -8.78 11.99
N SER A 150 3.41 -8.41 13.26
CA SER A 150 4.61 -7.83 13.84
C SER A 150 5.88 -8.60 13.48
N HIS A 151 6.89 -7.88 12.98
CA HIS A 151 8.19 -8.39 12.56
C HIS A 151 8.17 -9.44 11.43
N SER A 152 7.04 -9.66 10.75
CA SER A 152 7.00 -10.52 9.56
C SER A 152 7.77 -9.93 8.38
N ILE A 153 8.26 -10.80 7.50
CA ILE A 153 8.99 -10.41 6.29
C ILE A 153 8.30 -11.02 5.07
N LEU A 154 7.90 -10.18 4.13
CA LEU A 154 7.59 -10.60 2.77
C LEU A 154 8.86 -10.45 1.92
N ALA A 155 9.51 -11.55 1.57
CA ALA A 155 10.77 -11.53 0.85
C ALA A 155 10.65 -10.84 -0.53
N VAL A 156 11.78 -10.42 -1.09
CA VAL A 156 11.89 -9.79 -2.42
C VAL A 156 11.06 -10.54 -3.48
N GLN A 157 10.36 -9.79 -4.34
CA GLN A 157 9.52 -10.31 -5.44
C GLN A 157 8.48 -11.35 -5.01
N SER A 158 8.00 -11.28 -3.77
CA SER A 158 6.98 -12.20 -3.25
C SER A 158 5.59 -11.56 -3.24
N VAL A 159 4.54 -12.39 -3.34
CA VAL A 159 3.15 -11.94 -3.41
C VAL A 159 2.37 -12.45 -2.20
N ALA A 160 2.04 -11.55 -1.27
CA ALA A 160 1.23 -11.87 -0.10
C ALA A 160 -0.25 -11.96 -0.50
N THR A 161 -0.77 -13.19 -0.58
CA THR A 161 -2.19 -13.49 -0.81
C THR A 161 -2.92 -13.95 0.45
N LYS A 162 -2.19 -14.05 1.58
CA LYS A 162 -2.69 -14.39 2.92
C LYS A 162 -1.90 -13.59 3.96
N ASN A 163 -2.45 -13.43 5.15
CA ASN A 163 -1.74 -12.78 6.26
C ASN A 163 -0.42 -13.49 6.57
N LEU A 164 0.59 -12.71 6.97
CA LEU A 164 1.87 -13.23 7.42
C LEU A 164 1.88 -13.28 8.94
N GLU A 165 2.36 -14.40 9.50
CA GLU A 165 2.46 -14.59 10.95
C GLU A 165 3.56 -13.74 11.59
N LYS A 166 3.44 -13.45 12.89
CA LYS A 166 4.46 -12.72 13.65
C LYS A 166 5.82 -13.42 13.54
N TYR A 167 6.90 -12.64 13.46
CA TYR A 167 8.28 -13.14 13.43
C TYR A 167 8.52 -14.25 12.39
N SER A 168 7.91 -14.16 11.22
CA SER A 168 8.04 -15.18 10.17
C SER A 168 8.50 -14.57 8.86
N ILE A 169 9.06 -15.41 7.99
CA ILE A 169 9.55 -15.02 6.66
C ILE A 169 8.73 -15.78 5.63
N TYR A 170 8.10 -15.04 4.72
CA TYR A 170 7.33 -15.57 3.61
C TYR A 170 8.04 -15.28 2.28
N GLN A 171 8.01 -16.24 1.36
CA GLN A 171 8.67 -16.12 0.06
C GLN A 171 7.85 -16.81 -1.04
N GLY A 172 7.87 -16.23 -2.24
CA GLY A 172 7.28 -16.82 -3.45
C GLY A 172 6.02 -16.10 -3.97
N ASN A 173 5.43 -16.67 -5.02
CA ASN A 173 4.16 -16.23 -5.61
C ASN A 173 3.27 -17.46 -5.89
N PRO A 174 2.27 -17.75 -5.05
CA PRO A 174 1.94 -17.04 -3.81
C PRO A 174 3.03 -17.23 -2.74
N ALA A 175 3.17 -16.26 -1.86
CA ALA A 175 4.14 -16.32 -0.78
C ALA A 175 3.70 -17.34 0.28
N ILE A 176 4.62 -18.23 0.69
CA ILE A 176 4.42 -19.21 1.76
C ILE A 176 5.43 -18.98 2.88
N LYS A 177 5.07 -19.33 4.12
CA LYS A 177 5.99 -19.28 5.26
C LYS A 177 7.14 -20.27 5.02
N VAL A 178 8.37 -19.76 4.95
CA VAL A 178 9.57 -20.56 4.70
C VAL A 178 10.42 -20.77 5.95
N ARG A 179 10.39 -19.86 6.91
CA ARG A 179 11.08 -19.98 8.21
C ARG A 179 10.64 -18.91 9.20
N GLU A 180 11.00 -19.10 10.47
CA GLU A 180 10.90 -18.05 11.49
C GLU A 180 12.03 -17.01 11.31
N ARG A 181 11.70 -15.74 11.58
CA ARG A 181 12.65 -14.63 11.72
C ARG A 181 13.18 -14.64 13.16
N LYS A 182 14.49 -14.81 13.30
CA LYS A 182 15.19 -14.62 14.58
C LYS A 182 15.90 -13.26 14.55
N ILE A 183 15.69 -12.45 15.58
CA ILE A 183 16.39 -11.18 15.78
C ILE A 183 17.48 -11.44 16.83
N ILE A 184 18.70 -11.03 16.52
CA ILE A 184 19.86 -11.13 17.39
C ILE A 184 20.37 -9.73 17.70
N GLU A 185 20.98 -9.57 18.87
CA GLU A 185 21.70 -8.36 19.29
C GLU A 185 23.17 -8.41 18.88
#